data_AF-A0A4Y1RU28-F1
#
_entry.id   AF-A0A4Y1RU28-F1
#
_cell.length_a   1.000
_cell.length_b   1.000
_cell.length_c   1.000
_cell.angle_alpha   90.00
_cell.angle_beta   90.00
_cell.angle_gamma   90.00
#
_symmetry.space_group_name_H-M   'P 1'
#
loop_
_entity.id
_entity.type
_entity.pdbx_description
1 polymer ?
#
loop_
_entity_poly.entity_id
_entity_poly.type
_entity_poly.pdbx_seq_one_letter_code
_entity_poly.pdbx_strand_id
1 'polypeptide(L)'
;MAAFGPNWMLHGRLWKVYLRHRRLASGQVTCNGNGAIPPATLAEFNIPTGGGQDFYGVSLVDGFNLPMSVTPQGGTGDCKTASCPANVNAVCPSDLQKKGSDGSVVACLSACVKLNQPQYCCTPPQNTPETCPPTNYSQIFSQA
;
A
#
# COMPACT_ATOMS: atom_id res chain seq x y z
N MET A 1 -8.28 7.36 -11.19
CA MET A 1 -8.49 8.73 -11.71
C MET A 1 -7.92 9.74 -10.73
N ALA A 2 -6.95 10.53 -11.17
CA ALA A 2 -6.42 11.67 -10.43
C ALA A 2 -7.22 12.92 -10.81
N ALA A 3 -7.72 13.67 -9.82
CA ALA A 3 -8.01 15.09 -9.95
C ALA A 3 -8.36 15.65 -8.57
N PHE A 4 -7.47 16.41 -7.92
CA PHE A 4 -7.85 17.40 -6.89
C PHE A 4 -6.73 18.45 -6.71
N GLY A 5 -6.97 19.70 -7.14
CA GLY A 5 -6.35 20.93 -6.58
C GLY A 5 -5.20 21.61 -7.36
N PRO A 6 -5.18 22.97 -7.48
CA PRO A 6 -4.18 23.74 -8.22
C PRO A 6 -2.98 24.08 -7.33
N ASN A 7 -2.27 23.07 -6.82
CA ASN A 7 -1.00 23.32 -6.15
C ASN A 7 0.05 22.32 -6.63
N TRP A 8 1.22 22.86 -6.92
CA TRP A 8 2.31 22.28 -7.69
C TRP A 8 3.01 21.16 -6.92
N MET A 9 2.33 20.03 -6.73
CA MET A 9 2.83 18.84 -6.02
C MET A 9 2.51 17.59 -6.83
N LEU A 10 3.52 16.74 -7.05
CA LEU A 10 3.31 15.42 -7.63
C LEU A 10 2.99 14.44 -6.49
N HIS A 11 1.73 14.02 -6.41
CA HIS A 11 1.30 12.93 -5.54
C HIS A 11 1.03 11.68 -6.38
N GLY A 12 1.63 10.56 -6.01
CA GLY A 12 1.55 9.34 -6.78
C GLY A 12 1.72 8.07 -5.95
N ARG A 13 1.27 6.96 -6.52
CA ARG A 13 1.40 5.63 -5.93
C ARG A 13 1.88 4.64 -7.00
N LEU A 14 2.79 3.75 -6.63
CA LEU A 14 3.27 2.65 -7.46
C LEU A 14 2.94 1.32 -6.81
N TRP A 15 2.65 0.32 -7.63
CA TRP A 15 2.39 -1.05 -7.22
C TRP A 15 2.85 -2.00 -8.32
N LYS A 16 2.99 -3.29 -7.98
CA LYS A 16 3.32 -4.34 -8.93
C LYS A 16 2.29 -5.46 -8.85
N VAL A 17 1.96 -6.03 -10.00
CA VAL A 17 1.08 -7.19 -10.13
C VAL A 17 1.87 -8.35 -10.71
N TYR A 18 1.79 -9.54 -10.10
CA TYR A 18 2.28 -10.76 -10.73
C TYR A 18 1.27 -11.23 -11.76
N LEU A 19 1.61 -11.04 -13.03
CA LEU A 19 0.88 -11.58 -14.17
C LEU A 19 1.06 -13.10 -14.19
N ARG A 20 0.23 -13.85 -13.46
CA ARG A 20 -0.02 -15.25 -13.86
C ARG A 20 -1.37 -15.43 -14.52
N HIS A 21 -2.49 -14.91 -14.01
CA HIS A 21 -3.79 -15.01 -14.71
C HIS A 21 -4.83 -13.98 -14.26
N ARG A 22 -4.58 -12.67 -14.37
CA ARG A 22 -5.67 -11.66 -14.44
C ARG A 22 -5.13 -10.31 -14.89
N ARG A 23 -5.84 -9.76 -15.88
CA ARG A 23 -5.71 -8.41 -16.41
C ARG A 23 -5.75 -7.40 -15.26
N LEU A 24 -5.00 -6.29 -15.38
CA LEU A 24 -5.30 -5.07 -14.64
C LEU A 24 -6.79 -4.73 -14.87
N ALA A 25 -7.40 -3.88 -14.03
CA ALA A 25 -8.80 -3.48 -14.20
C ALA A 25 -9.13 -2.99 -15.63
N SER A 26 -8.12 -2.52 -16.37
CA SER A 26 -8.17 -2.07 -17.76
C SER A 26 -8.18 -3.16 -18.84
N GLY A 27 -7.86 -4.42 -18.54
CA GLY A 27 -7.70 -5.43 -19.58
C GLY A 27 -6.35 -5.44 -20.30
N GLN A 28 -5.47 -4.48 -20.01
CA GLN A 28 -4.23 -4.17 -20.74
C GLN A 28 -3.01 -4.18 -19.80
N VAL A 29 -1.80 -4.06 -20.36
CA VAL A 29 -0.57 -3.90 -19.55
C VAL A 29 -0.50 -2.52 -18.89
N THR A 30 -1.06 -1.49 -19.54
CA THR A 30 -1.17 -0.15 -18.96
C THR A 30 -2.34 -0.07 -17.97
N CYS A 31 -2.10 0.57 -16.82
CA CYS A 31 -3.15 0.78 -15.81
C CYS A 31 -4.19 1.83 -16.23
N ASN A 32 -3.90 2.69 -17.23
CA ASN A 32 -4.80 3.74 -17.74
C ASN A 32 -5.40 4.63 -16.63
N GLY A 33 -4.60 4.99 -15.63
CA GLY A 33 -5.04 5.81 -14.50
C GLY A 33 -5.89 5.08 -13.44
N ASN A 34 -6.11 3.78 -13.59
CA ASN A 34 -6.72 2.93 -12.56
C ASN A 34 -5.69 2.55 -11.49
N GLY A 35 -6.15 2.41 -10.25
CA GLY A 35 -5.36 1.91 -9.14
C GLY A 35 -5.19 0.38 -9.16
N ALA A 36 -4.38 -0.13 -8.22
CA ALA A 36 -4.37 -1.55 -7.91
C ALA A 36 -5.75 -1.99 -7.39
N ILE A 37 -6.14 -3.23 -7.67
CA ILE A 37 -7.22 -3.88 -6.94
C ILE A 37 -6.59 -4.53 -5.71
N PRO A 38 -6.96 -4.14 -4.48
CA PRO A 38 -6.42 -4.74 -3.26
C PRO A 38 -6.61 -6.28 -3.21
N PRO A 39 -5.73 -7.02 -2.52
CA PRO A 39 -4.57 -6.53 -1.77
C PRO A 39 -3.35 -6.18 -2.63
N ALA A 40 -2.67 -5.08 -2.30
CA ALA A 40 -1.45 -4.65 -2.97
C ALA A 40 -0.53 -3.82 -2.06
N THR A 41 0.75 -4.18 -2.03
CA THR A 41 1.80 -3.35 -1.44
C THR A 41 1.98 -2.09 -2.29
N LEU A 42 1.96 -0.91 -1.65
CA LEU A 42 2.06 0.39 -2.33
C LEU A 42 3.38 1.09 -1.97
N ALA A 43 4.01 1.71 -2.95
CA ALA A 43 4.98 2.78 -2.71
C ALA A 43 4.29 4.12 -2.97
N GLU A 44 4.27 5.00 -1.97
CA GLU A 44 3.59 6.28 -2.01
C GLU A 44 4.63 7.42 -2.05
N PHE A 45 4.33 8.47 -2.81
CA PHE A 45 5.22 9.60 -3.02
C PHE A 45 4.44 10.91 -2.98
N ASN A 46 5.01 11.89 -2.30
CA ASN A 46 4.64 13.29 -2.33
C ASN A 46 5.92 14.10 -2.60
N ILE A 47 6.02 14.65 -3.81
CA ILE A 47 7.18 15.38 -4.31
C ILE A 47 6.74 16.81 -4.62
N PRO A 48 7.11 17.81 -3.80
CA PRO A 48 6.79 19.21 -4.06
C PRO A 48 7.64 19.79 -5.20
N THR A 49 7.14 20.80 -5.91
CA THR A 49 7.98 21.54 -6.87
C THR A 49 9.04 22.38 -6.18
N GLY A 50 10.14 22.66 -6.90
CA GLY A 50 11.16 23.62 -6.46
C GLY A 50 12.22 23.04 -5.50
N GLY A 51 12.34 21.72 -5.42
CA GLY A 51 13.36 21.06 -4.59
C GLY A 51 13.04 21.10 -3.08
N GLY A 52 11.75 21.12 -2.73
CA GLY A 52 11.29 21.01 -1.34
C GLY A 52 11.51 19.60 -0.76
N GLN A 53 11.00 19.37 0.46
CA GLN A 53 11.12 18.09 1.14
C GLN A 53 10.14 17.06 0.57
N ASP A 54 10.67 15.98 0.02
CA ASP A 54 9.90 14.83 -0.43
C ASP A 54 9.45 13.97 0.77
N PHE A 55 8.24 13.42 0.67
CA PHE A 55 7.76 12.35 1.55
C PHE A 55 7.48 11.10 0.72
N TYR A 56 8.01 9.96 1.15
CA TYR A 56 7.77 8.67 0.51
C TYR A 56 7.70 7.57 1.55
N GLY A 57 7.05 6.47 1.19
CA GLY A 57 6.89 5.33 2.08
C GLY A 57 6.43 4.08 1.35
N VAL A 58 6.61 2.93 2.01
CA VAL A 58 5.95 1.68 1.63
C VAL A 58 4.76 1.50 2.55
N SER A 59 3.57 1.27 1.99
CA SER A 59 2.31 1.23 2.69
C SER A 59 1.59 -0.09 2.45
N LEU A 60 1.07 -0.65 3.53
CA LEU A 60 0.29 -1.90 3.59
C LEU A 60 -1.18 -1.65 3.97
N VAL A 61 -1.63 -0.39 3.90
CA VAL A 61 -3.03 -0.01 4.15
C VAL A 61 -3.99 -0.76 3.22
N ASP A 62 -3.58 -0.97 1.97
CA ASP A 62 -4.30 -1.77 0.97
C ASP A 62 -3.91 -3.26 0.99
N GLY A 63 -3.21 -3.73 2.02
CA GLY A 63 -2.72 -5.09 2.15
C GLY A 63 -1.33 -5.32 1.54
N PHE A 64 -0.93 -6.58 1.45
CA PHE A 64 0.38 -7.01 0.96
C PHE A 64 0.22 -8.02 -0.17
N ASN A 65 1.06 -7.93 -1.20
CA ASN A 65 1.19 -8.98 -2.21
C ASN A 65 2.66 -9.34 -2.50
N LEU A 66 3.58 -8.40 -2.36
CA LEU A 66 5.01 -8.61 -2.57
C LEU A 66 5.87 -7.67 -1.72
N PRO A 67 7.09 -8.08 -1.35
CA PRO A 67 8.06 -7.20 -0.69
C PRO A 67 8.46 -6.03 -1.59
N MET A 68 8.66 -4.86 -0.99
CA MET A 68 8.98 -3.63 -1.71
C MET A 68 9.88 -2.71 -0.89
N SER A 69 10.77 -1.99 -1.55
CA SER A 69 11.57 -0.93 -0.96
C SER A 69 11.67 0.29 -1.87
N VAL A 70 11.72 1.48 -1.28
CA VAL A 70 11.99 2.76 -1.94
C VAL A 70 13.28 3.32 -1.33
N THR A 71 14.31 3.47 -2.16
CA THR A 71 15.61 4.03 -1.75
C THR A 71 15.89 5.28 -2.58
N PRO A 72 15.95 6.47 -1.96
CA PRO A 72 16.34 7.69 -2.66
C PRO A 72 17.76 7.59 -3.21
N GLN A 73 18.01 8.25 -4.35
CA GLN A 73 19.35 8.42 -4.90
C GLN A 73 19.63 9.91 -5.07
N GLY A 74 20.68 10.41 -4.42
CA GLY A 74 20.92 11.85 -4.31
C GLY A 74 20.01 12.51 -3.26
N GLY A 75 19.75 13.81 -3.43
CA GLY A 75 19.03 14.62 -2.45
C GLY A 75 19.86 14.92 -1.19
N THR A 76 19.26 15.62 -0.24
CA THR A 76 19.87 15.99 1.05
C THR A 76 18.89 15.75 2.19
N GLY A 77 19.42 15.47 3.39
CA GLY A 77 18.62 15.17 4.59
C GLY A 77 18.71 13.69 4.97
N ASP A 78 17.67 13.17 5.63
CA ASP A 78 17.65 11.79 6.14
C ASP A 78 17.76 10.74 5.04
N CYS A 79 17.04 10.92 3.93
CA CYS A 79 17.06 10.06 2.74
C CYS A 79 17.04 8.53 3.04
N LYS A 80 16.32 8.12 4.09
CA LYS A 80 16.28 6.74 4.58
C LYS A 80 15.45 5.84 3.66
N THR A 81 15.94 4.64 3.40
CA THR A 81 15.14 3.62 2.69
C THR A 81 13.84 3.30 3.44
N ALA A 82 12.70 3.40 2.75
CA ALA A 82 11.43 2.85 3.22
C ALA A 82 11.27 1.43 2.66
N SER A 83 11.03 0.43 3.51
CA SER A 83 11.02 -0.97 3.07
C SER A 83 10.05 -1.83 3.85
N CYS A 84 9.41 -2.76 3.14
CA CYS A 84 8.76 -3.96 3.68
C CYS A 84 9.41 -5.16 2.98
N PRO A 85 10.51 -5.71 3.56
CA PRO A 85 11.28 -6.78 2.92
C PRO A 85 10.71 -8.17 3.22
N ALA A 86 9.93 -8.34 4.29
CA ALA A 86 9.43 -9.64 4.69
C ALA A 86 8.31 -10.16 3.77
N ASN A 87 8.16 -11.47 3.76
CA ASN A 87 7.04 -12.13 3.12
C ASN A 87 5.84 -12.20 4.08
N VAL A 88 5.02 -11.16 4.10
CA VAL A 88 3.82 -11.08 4.97
C VAL A 88 2.83 -12.22 4.68
N ASN A 89 2.84 -12.80 3.47
CA ASN A 89 1.98 -13.94 3.13
C ASN A 89 2.24 -15.17 4.03
N ALA A 90 3.45 -15.30 4.59
CA ALA A 90 3.82 -16.42 5.47
C ALA A 90 3.17 -16.35 6.87
N VAL A 91 2.82 -15.13 7.33
CA VAL A 91 2.22 -14.89 8.65
C VAL A 91 0.78 -14.36 8.55
N CYS A 92 0.22 -14.35 7.33
CA CYS A 92 -1.10 -13.80 7.07
C CYS A 92 -2.20 -14.60 7.78
N PRO A 93 -3.04 -13.99 8.63
CA PRO A 93 -4.18 -14.63 9.27
C PRO A 93 -5.15 -15.25 8.26
N SER A 94 -5.74 -16.40 8.59
CA SER A 94 -6.58 -17.17 7.67
C SER A 94 -7.76 -16.40 7.07
N ASP A 95 -8.32 -15.44 7.81
CA ASP A 95 -9.43 -14.58 7.41
C ASP A 95 -9.01 -13.44 6.46
N LEU A 96 -7.71 -13.12 6.41
CA LEU A 96 -7.08 -12.14 5.54
C LEU A 96 -6.34 -12.76 4.34
N GLN A 97 -6.25 -14.08 4.24
CA GLN A 97 -5.55 -14.74 3.15
C GLN A 97 -6.29 -14.62 1.82
N LYS A 98 -5.58 -14.18 0.78
CA LYS A 98 -5.98 -14.41 -0.62
C LYS A 98 -5.21 -15.60 -1.15
N LYS A 99 -5.93 -16.68 -1.49
CA LYS A 99 -5.33 -17.93 -1.95
C LYS A 99 -5.26 -18.03 -3.48
N GLY A 100 -4.19 -18.63 -3.97
CA GLY A 100 -4.03 -19.05 -5.36
C GLY A 100 -4.81 -20.33 -5.66
N SER A 101 -4.81 -20.75 -6.93
CA SER A 101 -5.47 -21.98 -7.38
C SER A 101 -4.84 -23.25 -6.81
N ASP A 102 -3.58 -23.18 -6.39
CA ASP A 102 -2.83 -24.25 -5.72
C ASP A 102 -3.03 -24.26 -4.19
N GLY A 103 -3.87 -23.37 -3.66
CA GLY A 103 -4.11 -23.22 -2.23
C GLY A 103 -3.04 -22.40 -1.47
N SER A 104 -1.98 -21.96 -2.15
CA SER A 104 -0.95 -21.10 -1.55
C SER A 104 -1.48 -19.70 -1.24
N VAL A 105 -0.95 -19.05 -0.20
CA VAL A 105 -1.29 -17.65 0.10
C VAL A 105 -0.48 -16.74 -0.83
N VAL A 106 -1.16 -16.09 -1.76
CA VAL A 106 -0.53 -15.24 -2.79
C VAL A 106 -0.56 -13.76 -2.45
N ALA A 107 -1.44 -13.36 -1.51
CA ALA A 107 -1.51 -12.01 -0.98
C ALA A 107 -2.26 -12.00 0.36
N CYS A 108 -2.09 -10.94 1.14
CA CYS A 108 -2.74 -10.72 2.43
C CYS A 108 -3.56 -9.43 2.41
N LEU A 109 -4.87 -9.52 2.66
CA LEU A 109 -5.74 -8.36 2.81
C LEU A 109 -5.41 -7.61 4.10
N SER A 110 -5.51 -6.28 4.08
CA SER A 110 -5.57 -5.52 5.33
C SER A 110 -6.94 -5.67 5.98
N ALA A 111 -7.03 -5.37 7.27
CA ALA A 111 -8.31 -5.36 7.97
C ALA A 111 -9.28 -4.32 7.40
N CYS A 112 -8.78 -3.18 6.89
CA CYS A 112 -9.65 -2.20 6.24
C CYS A 112 -10.30 -2.80 4.98
N VAL A 113 -9.51 -3.39 4.10
CA VAL A 113 -10.02 -3.97 2.84
C VAL A 113 -10.98 -5.13 3.13
N LYS A 114 -10.70 -5.95 4.15
CA LYS A 114 -11.53 -7.12 4.47
C LYS A 114 -12.82 -6.77 5.22
N LEU A 115 -12.73 -5.92 6.24
CA LEU A 115 -13.79 -5.72 7.22
C LEU A 115 -14.54 -4.41 7.01
N ASN A 116 -13.90 -3.42 6.35
CA ASN A 116 -14.48 -2.12 6.02
C ASN A 116 -15.14 -1.41 7.21
N GLN A 117 -14.48 -1.44 8.37
CA GLN A 117 -14.96 -0.79 9.59
C GLN A 117 -14.08 0.42 9.96
N PRO A 118 -14.66 1.47 10.59
CA PRO A 118 -13.94 2.71 10.91
C PRO A 118 -12.62 2.50 11.66
N GLN A 119 -12.56 1.53 12.58
CA GLN A 119 -11.36 1.23 13.35
C GLN A 119 -10.22 0.59 12.58
N TYR A 120 -10.49 0.06 11.39
CA TYR A 120 -9.46 -0.52 10.54
C TYR A 120 -9.10 0.40 9.38
N CYS A 121 -10.05 1.23 8.95
CA CYS A 121 -9.87 2.16 7.82
C CYS A 121 -9.54 3.59 8.25
N CYS A 122 -9.54 3.87 9.54
CA CYS A 122 -9.39 5.21 10.11
C CYS A 122 -10.33 6.25 9.47
N THR A 123 -11.60 5.88 9.30
CA THR A 123 -12.65 6.77 8.78
C THR A 123 -13.52 7.29 9.92
N PRO A 124 -14.27 8.40 9.74
CA PRO A 124 -15.09 8.96 10.81
C PRO A 124 -16.01 7.89 11.46
N PRO A 125 -16.07 7.81 12.80
CA PRO A 125 -15.54 8.75 13.79
C PRO A 125 -14.07 8.51 14.23
N GLN A 126 -13.37 7.55 13.63
CA GLN A 126 -12.00 7.15 13.97
C GLN A 126 -10.97 7.70 12.97
N ASN A 127 -11.08 8.98 12.59
CA ASN A 127 -10.26 9.58 11.54
C ASN A 127 -9.08 10.43 12.06
N THR A 128 -8.70 10.26 13.32
CA THR A 128 -7.51 10.89 13.91
C THR A 128 -6.56 9.82 14.47
N PRO A 129 -5.25 10.09 14.60
CA PRO A 129 -4.31 9.14 15.20
C PRO A 129 -4.73 8.66 16.60
N GLU A 130 -5.36 9.53 17.40
CA GLU A 130 -5.81 9.21 18.75
C GLU A 130 -7.04 8.29 18.76
N THR A 131 -7.89 8.43 17.74
CA THR A 131 -9.15 7.67 17.61
C THR A 131 -9.01 6.42 16.75
N CYS A 132 -7.90 6.26 16.03
CA CYS A 132 -7.55 5.07 15.25
C CYS A 132 -6.23 4.44 15.73
N PRO A 133 -6.21 3.82 16.92
CA PRO A 133 -5.01 3.18 17.44
C PRO A 133 -4.64 1.91 16.66
N PRO A 134 -3.39 1.44 16.76
CA PRO A 134 -2.99 0.15 16.20
C PRO A 134 -3.88 -1.00 16.69
N THR A 135 -4.31 -1.84 15.75
CA THR A 135 -5.09 -3.05 15.99
C THR A 135 -4.21 -4.31 15.92
N ASN A 136 -4.72 -5.44 16.42
CA ASN A 136 -4.08 -6.75 16.28
C ASN A 136 -3.74 -7.09 14.82
N TYR A 137 -4.58 -6.68 13.87
CA TYR A 137 -4.28 -6.86 12.44
C TYR A 137 -3.15 -5.97 11.97
N SER A 138 -3.18 -4.66 12.28
CA SER A 138 -2.13 -3.74 11.84
C SER A 138 -0.75 -4.10 12.41
N GLN A 139 -0.70 -4.68 13.61
CA GLN A 139 0.53 -5.12 14.25
C GLN A 139 1.23 -6.24 13.48
N ILE A 140 0.49 -7.11 12.79
CA ILE A 140 1.06 -8.16 11.94
C ILE A 140 1.85 -7.54 10.78
N PHE A 141 1.32 -6.46 10.20
CA PHE A 141 1.97 -5.74 9.11
C PHE A 141 3.14 -4.88 9.58
N SER A 142 3.11 -4.35 10.81
CA SER A 142 4.21 -3.53 11.34
C SER A 142 5.42 -4.35 11.81
N GLN A 143 5.22 -5.63 12.15
CA GLN A 143 6.25 -6.52 12.67
C GLN A 143 6.95 -7.37 11.58
N ALA A 144 6.46 -7.28 10.34
CA ALA A 144 6.98 -7.99 9.18
C ALA A 144 7.82 -7.04 8.31
#